data_AF-A0A1F6GFQ2-F1
#
_entry.id   AF-A0A1F6GFQ2-F1
#
_cell.length_a   1.000
_cell.length_b   1.000
_cell.length_c   1.000
_cell.angle_alpha   90.00
_cell.angle_beta   90.00
_cell.angle_gamma   90.00
#
_symmetry.space_group_name_H-M   'P 1'
#
loop_
_entity.id
_entity.type
_entity.pdbx_description
1 polymer ?
#
loop_
_entity_poly.entity_id
_entity_poly.type
_entity_poly.pdbx_seq_one_letter_code
_entity_poly.pdbx_strand_id
1 'polypeptide(L)'
;MNPYPKIKVMWSACLGFSPCRYDGSKLSHPWPALGLWGDLWPFCPEMDAQMGCPRLPVNLVQNGESWELRQVQSETNWSQPILAVADLLIGHLEGVQAILLKSKSPSCALSDAKRYPKGPSGAFELGPGLVAEHLCQANLPVILADENRLADPWGRQTWAAGVFQLARLQSHLGPLENFHKEQRNMLIGLGAEKTCRNALMEDLYPYYFAKAFEQAPGPNQFAQNLGLPLSPLSQMDLYANPLLGPYPLELDAPPIA
;
A
#
# COMPACT_ATOMS: atom_id res chain seq x y z
N MET A 1 11.42 -9.84 27.18
CA MET A 1 11.19 -10.10 25.74
C MET A 1 10.12 -9.14 25.26
N ASN A 2 10.32 -8.49 24.10
CA ASN A 2 9.32 -7.58 23.54
C ASN A 2 8.07 -8.40 23.15
N PRO A 3 6.88 -8.15 23.71
CA PRO A 3 5.69 -8.95 23.44
C PRO A 3 5.10 -8.73 22.04
N TYR A 4 5.64 -7.80 21.25
CA TYR A 4 5.16 -7.46 19.92
C TYR A 4 6.08 -8.02 18.83
N PRO A 5 5.53 -8.56 17.72
CA PRO A 5 6.34 -9.01 16.60
C PRO A 5 7.09 -7.81 16.01
N LYS A 6 8.38 -8.00 15.70
CA LYS A 6 9.14 -7.02 14.93
C LYS A 6 8.56 -6.94 13.53
N ILE A 7 8.31 -5.73 13.05
CA ILE A 7 7.84 -5.48 11.69
C ILE A 7 9.04 -5.26 10.75
N LYS A 8 8.86 -5.55 9.48
CA LYS A 8 9.77 -5.25 8.37
C LYS A 8 9.03 -4.37 7.39
N VAL A 9 9.58 -3.18 7.15
CA VAL A 9 8.94 -2.18 6.29
C VAL A 9 9.94 -1.69 5.26
N MET A 10 9.60 -1.86 3.98
CA MET A 10 10.33 -1.21 2.91
C MET A 10 9.92 0.25 2.81
N TRP A 11 10.86 1.15 2.56
CA TRP A 11 10.63 2.57 2.71
C TRP A 11 11.32 3.37 1.61
N SER A 12 10.62 4.29 0.95
CA SER A 12 11.23 5.15 -0.07
C SER A 12 12.39 5.94 0.54
N ALA A 13 13.62 5.71 0.07
CA ALA A 13 14.83 6.19 0.72
C ALA A 13 14.91 7.72 0.81
N CYS A 14 14.26 8.44 -0.10
CA CYS A 14 14.18 9.89 -0.07
C CYS A 14 13.43 10.43 1.17
N LEU A 15 12.60 9.61 1.81
CA LEU A 15 11.86 9.91 3.03
C LEU A 15 12.71 9.65 4.29
N GLY A 16 13.78 10.42 4.46
CA GLY A 16 14.58 10.44 5.69
C GLY A 16 15.94 9.74 5.63
N PHE A 17 16.19 8.87 4.64
CA PHE A 17 17.37 8.01 4.61
C PHE A 17 18.49 8.55 3.72
N SER A 18 18.21 8.93 2.47
CA SER A 18 19.23 9.28 1.48
C SER A 18 18.83 10.45 0.56
N PRO A 19 19.77 11.32 0.15
CA PRO A 19 19.54 12.38 -0.85
C PRO A 19 19.42 11.83 -2.28
N CYS A 20 18.40 11.02 -2.54
CA CYS A 20 18.22 10.30 -3.81
C CYS A 20 17.13 10.87 -4.74
N ARG A 21 16.55 12.03 -4.41
CA ARG A 21 15.61 12.73 -5.31
C ARG A 21 16.33 13.23 -6.56
N TYR A 22 15.59 13.52 -7.61
CA TYR A 22 16.17 14.00 -8.88
C TYR A 22 17.04 15.26 -8.70
N ASP A 23 16.68 16.11 -7.75
CA ASP A 23 17.36 17.35 -7.37
C ASP A 23 18.50 17.16 -6.35
N GLY A 24 18.82 15.92 -5.97
CA GLY A 24 19.81 15.64 -4.94
C GLY A 24 19.34 15.91 -3.52
N SER A 25 18.05 16.17 -3.30
CA SER A 25 17.54 16.49 -1.98
C SER A 25 17.03 15.27 -1.20
N LYS A 26 16.96 15.42 0.12
CA LYS A 26 16.38 14.47 1.08
C LYS A 26 15.21 15.13 1.80
N LEU A 27 14.15 14.37 2.04
CA LEU A 27 13.00 14.84 2.82
C LEU A 27 13.11 14.40 4.28
N SER A 28 12.37 15.07 5.15
CA SER A 28 12.22 14.65 6.54
C SER A 28 11.58 13.27 6.63
N HIS A 29 12.01 12.48 7.60
CA HIS A 29 11.43 11.18 7.87
C HIS A 29 10.01 11.36 8.42
N PRO A 30 8.95 10.84 7.76
CA PRO A 30 7.56 11.12 8.16
C PRO A 30 7.15 10.47 9.48
N TRP A 31 7.79 9.34 9.86
CA TRP A 31 7.54 8.71 11.16
C TRP A 31 8.79 8.07 11.81
N PRO A 32 9.73 8.86 12.35
CA PRO A 32 11.02 8.36 12.84
C PRO A 32 10.90 7.28 13.94
N ALA A 33 9.86 7.39 14.77
CA ALA A 33 9.61 6.46 15.87
C ALA A 33 9.29 5.03 15.40
N LEU A 34 8.91 4.83 14.13
CA LEU A 34 8.63 3.49 13.60
C LEU A 34 9.86 2.57 13.67
N GLY A 35 11.07 3.12 13.53
CA GLY A 35 12.32 2.35 13.64
C GLY A 35 12.56 1.74 15.01
N LEU A 36 11.80 2.14 16.05
CA LEU A 36 11.84 1.50 17.37
C LEU A 36 11.10 0.15 17.39
N TRP A 37 10.27 -0.13 16.39
CA TRP A 37 9.35 -1.26 16.37
C TRP A 37 9.68 -2.32 15.31
N GLY A 38 10.67 -2.07 14.47
CA GLY A 38 11.00 -2.96 13.36
C GLY A 38 12.18 -2.50 12.52
N ASP A 39 12.48 -3.33 11.52
CA ASP A 39 13.55 -3.09 10.56
C ASP A 39 12.99 -2.29 9.37
N LEU A 40 13.62 -1.15 9.09
CA LEU A 40 13.27 -0.28 7.95
C LEU A 40 14.28 -0.49 6.82
N TRP A 41 13.80 -0.91 5.66
CA TRP A 41 14.64 -1.19 4.49
C TRP A 41 14.45 -0.10 3.42
N PRO A 42 15.36 0.88 3.35
CA PRO A 42 15.25 1.96 2.39
C PRO A 42 15.50 1.45 0.97
N PHE A 43 14.69 1.89 0.01
CA PHE A 43 14.87 1.59 -1.43
C PHE A 43 14.57 2.83 -2.29
N CYS A 44 15.14 2.89 -3.49
CA CYS A 44 14.81 3.94 -4.45
C CYS A 44 14.86 3.39 -5.87
N PRO A 45 13.70 3.15 -6.52
CA PRO A 45 13.68 2.50 -7.81
C PRO A 45 14.53 3.20 -8.86
N GLU A 46 14.59 4.53 -8.82
CA GLU A 46 15.37 5.35 -9.76
C GLU A 46 16.89 5.21 -9.53
N MET A 47 17.35 5.04 -8.29
CA MET A 47 18.76 4.77 -8.01
C MET A 47 19.14 3.33 -8.33
N ASP A 48 18.26 2.39 -7.99
CA ASP A 48 18.45 0.96 -8.23
C ASP A 48 18.44 0.65 -9.74
N ALA A 49 17.67 1.43 -10.52
CA ALA A 49 17.68 1.43 -11.99
C ALA A 49 18.87 2.20 -12.60
N GLN A 50 19.83 2.65 -11.78
CA GLN A 50 21.06 3.34 -12.20
C GLN A 50 20.85 4.68 -12.94
N MET A 51 19.76 5.40 -12.65
CA MET A 51 19.53 6.73 -13.25
C MET A 51 20.47 7.82 -12.69
N GLY A 52 21.12 7.56 -11.56
CA GLY A 52 22.01 8.50 -10.88
C GLY A 52 21.29 9.62 -10.11
N CYS A 53 22.09 10.44 -9.43
CA CYS A 53 21.63 11.59 -8.66
C CYS A 53 22.73 12.66 -8.58
N PRO A 54 22.46 13.94 -8.94
CA PRO A 54 21.21 14.44 -9.50
C PRO A 54 20.94 13.89 -10.91
N ARG A 55 19.68 13.97 -11.36
CA ARG A 55 19.24 13.51 -12.70
C ARG A 55 18.16 14.44 -13.25
N LEU A 56 17.97 14.43 -14.57
CA LEU A 56 16.82 15.12 -15.16
C LEU A 56 15.51 14.45 -14.65
N PRO A 57 14.45 15.24 -14.42
CA PRO A 57 13.14 14.70 -14.04
C PRO A 57 12.63 13.69 -15.06
N VAL A 58 11.75 12.80 -14.60
CA VAL A 58 11.00 11.86 -15.44
C VAL A 58 9.51 12.15 -15.33
N ASN A 59 8.76 11.83 -16.38
CA ASN A 59 7.31 11.92 -16.44
C ASN A 59 6.72 10.59 -16.92
N LEU A 60 5.50 10.28 -16.49
CA LEU A 60 4.71 9.21 -17.09
C LEU A 60 4.01 9.75 -18.32
N VAL A 61 4.31 9.21 -19.49
CA VAL A 61 3.74 9.63 -20.77
C VAL A 61 2.96 8.45 -21.36
N GLN A 62 1.77 8.72 -21.87
CA GLN A 62 0.94 7.66 -22.45
C GLN A 62 1.54 7.15 -23.78
N ASN A 63 1.73 5.84 -23.88
CA ASN A 63 2.07 5.15 -25.12
C ASN A 63 1.11 3.97 -25.35
N GLY A 64 0.18 4.14 -26.30
CA GLY A 64 -0.92 3.20 -26.50
C GLY A 64 -1.80 3.12 -25.26
N GLU A 65 -1.98 1.90 -24.75
CA GLU A 65 -2.74 1.62 -23.51
C GLU A 65 -1.86 1.63 -22.26
N SER A 66 -0.54 1.85 -22.41
CA SER A 66 0.44 1.79 -21.32
C SER A 66 1.01 3.16 -20.97
N TRP A 67 1.63 3.25 -19.79
CA TRP A 67 2.39 4.41 -19.35
C TRP A 67 3.89 4.13 -19.48
N GLU A 68 4.63 5.08 -20.04
CA GLU A 68 6.08 5.02 -20.11
C GLU A 68 6.71 6.08 -19.21
N LEU A 69 7.74 5.69 -18.46
CA LEU A 69 8.56 6.61 -17.70
C LEU A 69 9.63 7.22 -18.62
N ARG A 70 9.45 8.47 -19.02
CA ARG A 70 10.36 9.17 -19.93
C ARG A 70 11.06 10.33 -19.25
N GLN A 71 12.36 10.43 -19.46
CA GLN A 71 13.16 11.53 -18.96
C GLN A 71 12.87 12.80 -19.75
N VAL A 72 12.64 13.90 -19.02
CA VAL A 72 12.34 15.22 -19.60
C VAL A 72 13.54 15.70 -20.39
N GLN A 73 13.30 16.32 -21.55
CA GLN A 73 14.29 16.79 -22.55
C GLN A 73 14.97 15.67 -23.36
N SER A 74 15.53 14.65 -22.70
CA SER A 74 16.26 13.58 -23.41
C SER A 74 15.33 12.53 -24.03
N GLU A 75 14.07 12.47 -23.60
CA GLU A 75 13.05 11.49 -24.00
C GLU A 75 13.49 10.03 -23.78
N THR A 76 14.53 9.80 -22.97
CA THR A 76 15.05 8.47 -22.65
C THR A 76 13.98 7.70 -21.89
N ASN A 77 13.62 6.52 -22.40
CA ASN A 77 12.62 5.65 -21.80
C ASN A 77 13.27 4.77 -20.71
N TRP A 78 12.88 5.00 -19.46
CA TRP A 78 13.36 4.29 -18.27
C TRP A 78 12.39 3.22 -17.76
N SER A 79 11.31 2.95 -18.50
CA SER A 79 10.26 2.01 -18.06
C SER A 79 10.81 0.62 -17.79
N GLN A 80 11.62 0.07 -18.71
CA GLN A 80 12.17 -1.29 -18.57
C GLN A 80 13.12 -1.43 -17.37
N PRO A 81 14.13 -0.56 -17.16
CA PRO A 81 14.94 -0.59 -15.95
C PRO A 81 14.14 -0.48 -14.65
N ILE A 82 13.11 0.38 -14.62
CA ILE A 82 12.29 0.59 -13.42
C ILE A 82 11.38 -0.60 -13.13
N LEU A 83 10.78 -1.21 -14.15
CA LEU A 83 9.97 -2.41 -14.01
C LEU A 83 10.82 -3.60 -13.56
N ALA A 84 12.05 -3.73 -14.06
CA ALA A 84 13.00 -4.75 -13.59
C ALA A 84 13.32 -4.58 -12.09
N VAL A 85 13.46 -3.33 -11.61
CA VAL A 85 13.57 -3.07 -10.17
C VAL A 85 12.30 -3.47 -9.43
N ALA A 86 11.11 -3.16 -9.97
CA ALA A 86 9.85 -3.55 -9.35
C ALA A 86 9.73 -5.07 -9.18
N ASP A 87 10.11 -5.85 -10.21
CA ASP A 87 10.18 -7.32 -10.15
C ASP A 87 11.14 -7.81 -9.06
N LEU A 88 12.32 -7.19 -8.96
CA LEU A 88 13.28 -7.49 -7.89
C LEU A 88 12.69 -7.18 -6.52
N LEU A 89 12.05 -6.02 -6.33
CA LEU A 89 11.42 -5.66 -5.05
C LEU A 89 10.38 -6.70 -4.66
N ILE A 90 9.50 -7.08 -5.59
CA ILE A 90 8.48 -8.12 -5.41
C ILE A 90 9.09 -9.45 -4.93
N GLY A 91 10.19 -9.87 -5.57
CA GLY A 91 10.92 -11.08 -5.18
C GLY A 91 11.51 -11.05 -3.75
N HIS A 92 11.64 -9.86 -3.14
CA HIS A 92 12.19 -9.67 -1.79
C HIS A 92 11.11 -9.31 -0.74
N LEU A 93 9.82 -9.44 -1.06
CA LEU A 93 8.74 -9.11 -0.11
C LEU A 93 8.43 -10.19 0.93
N GLU A 94 9.14 -11.31 0.93
CA GLU A 94 8.92 -12.36 1.93
C GLU A 94 9.13 -11.83 3.36
N GLY A 95 8.07 -11.92 4.17
CA GLY A 95 8.07 -11.42 5.55
C GLY A 95 8.09 -9.89 5.67
N VAL A 96 7.92 -9.13 4.60
CA VAL A 96 7.67 -7.68 4.62
C VAL A 96 6.20 -7.44 4.90
N GLN A 97 5.88 -6.57 5.87
CA GLN A 97 4.48 -6.23 6.17
C GLN A 97 4.00 -4.96 5.48
N ALA A 98 4.90 -4.04 5.16
CA ALA A 98 4.51 -2.81 4.50
C ALA A 98 5.58 -2.22 3.58
N ILE A 99 5.11 -1.43 2.62
CA ILE A 99 5.94 -0.57 1.78
C ILE A 99 5.43 0.86 1.92
N LEU A 100 6.30 1.77 2.35
CA LEU A 100 6.04 3.20 2.31
C LEU A 100 6.63 3.80 1.04
N LEU A 101 5.74 4.33 0.21
CA LEU A 101 6.04 4.90 -1.09
C LEU A 101 6.06 6.43 -1.03
N LYS A 102 6.88 7.06 -1.89
CA LYS A 102 6.92 8.51 -2.03
C LYS A 102 5.76 9.00 -2.90
N SER A 103 4.88 9.83 -2.36
CA SER A 103 3.80 10.51 -3.10
C SER A 103 4.35 11.35 -4.26
N LYS A 104 3.55 11.53 -5.32
CA LYS A 104 3.89 12.32 -6.53
C LYS A 104 5.10 11.84 -7.32
N SER A 105 5.78 10.78 -6.90
CA SER A 105 6.88 10.17 -7.65
C SER A 105 6.31 9.44 -8.86
N PRO A 106 6.80 9.70 -10.08
CA PRO A 106 6.46 8.94 -11.28
C PRO A 106 6.73 7.43 -11.18
N SER A 107 7.63 7.03 -10.27
CA SER A 107 7.94 5.62 -10.01
C SER A 107 7.11 5.08 -8.86
N CYS A 108 7.04 5.79 -7.73
CA CYS A 108 6.52 5.26 -6.46
C CYS A 108 5.10 5.70 -6.08
N ALA A 109 4.53 6.77 -6.63
CA ALA A 109 3.26 7.30 -6.13
C ALA A 109 2.13 6.27 -6.19
N LEU A 110 1.27 6.19 -5.18
CA LEU A 110 0.14 5.26 -5.21
C LEU A 110 -1.00 5.75 -6.11
N SER A 111 -1.24 7.07 -6.16
CA SER A 111 -2.40 7.62 -6.87
C SER A 111 -2.21 9.05 -7.40
N ASP A 112 -1.13 9.74 -7.00
CA ASP A 112 -0.94 11.17 -7.27
C ASP A 112 0.30 11.49 -8.11
N ALA A 113 0.83 10.51 -8.87
CA ALA A 113 1.80 10.80 -9.92
C ALA A 113 1.12 11.52 -11.08
N LYS A 114 1.81 12.51 -11.64
CA LYS A 114 1.38 13.17 -12.88
C LYS A 114 1.61 12.23 -14.06
N ARG A 115 0.52 11.89 -14.74
CA ARG A 115 0.47 11.09 -15.96
C ARG A 115 0.04 12.01 -17.09
N TYR A 116 0.78 12.02 -18.20
CA TYR A 116 0.57 12.93 -19.34
C TYR A 116 -0.04 12.15 -20.52
N PRO A 117 -1.37 12.26 -20.76
CA PRO A 117 -2.03 11.59 -21.87
C PRO A 117 -1.52 12.08 -23.24
N LYS A 118 -1.76 11.28 -24.28
CA LYS A 118 -1.46 11.68 -25.66
C LYS A 118 -2.47 12.74 -26.11
N GLY A 119 -2.07 14.01 -26.20
CA GLY A 119 -2.99 15.09 -26.54
C GLY A 119 -2.37 16.49 -26.57
N PRO A 120 -3.18 17.57 -26.75
CA PRO A 120 -2.70 18.94 -26.77
C PRO A 120 -1.94 19.27 -25.47
N SER A 121 -0.85 20.03 -25.62
CA SER A 121 0.24 20.08 -24.65
C SER A 121 -0.17 20.66 -23.29
N GLY A 122 0.04 19.87 -22.22
CA GLY A 122 0.09 20.35 -20.84
C GLY A 122 -0.92 19.74 -19.87
N ALA A 123 -1.96 19.05 -20.36
CA ALA A 123 -2.89 18.34 -19.50
C ALA A 123 -2.20 17.12 -18.87
N PHE A 124 -2.48 16.89 -17.58
CA PHE A 124 -2.08 15.67 -16.87
C PHE A 124 -3.27 15.14 -16.09
N GLU A 125 -3.28 13.84 -15.88
CA GLU A 125 -4.13 13.17 -14.90
C GLU A 125 -3.29 12.68 -13.72
N LEU A 126 -3.96 12.33 -12.63
CA LEU A 126 -3.34 11.72 -11.46
C LEU A 126 -3.55 10.21 -11.50
N GLY A 127 -2.49 9.46 -11.23
CA GLY A 127 -2.56 8.01 -11.09
C GLY A 127 -1.32 7.42 -10.42
N PRO A 128 -1.18 6.10 -10.42
CA PRO A 128 -0.03 5.45 -9.80
C PRO A 128 1.29 5.71 -10.55
N GLY A 129 2.41 5.55 -9.87
CA GLY A 129 3.73 5.38 -10.48
C GLY A 129 3.91 3.96 -11.03
N LEU A 130 4.90 3.75 -11.92
CA LEU A 130 5.11 2.42 -12.53
C LEU A 130 5.36 1.32 -11.49
N VAL A 131 6.20 1.57 -10.47
CA VAL A 131 6.50 0.58 -9.43
C VAL A 131 5.29 0.33 -8.54
N ALA A 132 4.57 1.40 -8.18
CA ALA A 132 3.36 1.28 -7.38
C ALA A 132 2.26 0.48 -8.09
N GLU A 133 2.03 0.76 -9.39
CA GLU A 133 1.09 0.02 -10.22
C GLU A 133 1.45 -1.47 -10.28
N HIS A 134 2.73 -1.77 -10.49
CA HIS A 134 3.24 -3.15 -10.53
C HIS A 134 3.11 -3.88 -9.19
N LEU A 135 3.41 -3.19 -8.07
CA LEU A 135 3.22 -3.73 -6.71
C LEU A 135 1.74 -4.02 -6.42
N CYS A 136 0.83 -3.14 -6.83
CA CYS A 136 -0.61 -3.37 -6.70
C CYS A 136 -1.08 -4.59 -7.51
N GLN A 137 -0.56 -4.75 -8.73
CA GLN A 137 -0.89 -5.88 -9.61
C GLN A 137 -0.31 -7.22 -9.12
N ALA A 138 0.82 -7.20 -8.43
CA ALA A 138 1.44 -8.40 -7.84
C ALA A 138 0.58 -9.04 -6.74
N ASN A 139 -0.32 -8.24 -6.12
CA ASN A 139 -1.37 -8.73 -5.22
C ASN A 139 -0.82 -9.59 -4.07
N LEU A 140 0.25 -9.10 -3.44
CA LEU A 140 0.95 -9.73 -2.34
C LEU A 140 0.36 -9.31 -0.99
N PRO A 141 0.55 -10.09 0.08
CA PRO A 141 0.06 -9.75 1.42
C PRO A 141 0.97 -8.69 2.06
N VAL A 142 1.01 -7.49 1.48
CA VAL A 142 1.81 -6.35 1.92
C VAL A 142 0.96 -5.08 1.95
N ILE A 143 1.18 -4.22 2.94
CA ILE A 143 0.41 -2.99 3.12
C ILE A 143 1.14 -1.83 2.45
N LEU A 144 0.55 -1.29 1.40
CA LEU A 144 1.08 -0.11 0.73
C LEU A 144 0.53 1.16 1.39
N ALA A 145 1.38 2.16 1.58
CA ALA A 145 0.99 3.50 1.99
C ALA A 145 1.95 4.55 1.43
N ASP A 146 1.57 5.81 1.49
CA ASP A 146 2.44 6.94 1.20
C ASP A 146 2.61 7.88 2.40
N GLU A 147 3.49 8.87 2.30
CA GLU A 147 3.69 9.82 3.39
C GLU A 147 2.48 10.73 3.66
N ASN A 148 1.54 10.88 2.71
CA ASN A 148 0.31 11.63 2.96
C ASN A 148 -0.58 10.88 3.96
N ARG A 149 -0.71 9.56 3.81
CA ARG A 149 -1.42 8.70 4.77
C ARG A 149 -0.79 8.74 6.16
N LEU A 150 0.53 8.84 6.25
CA LEU A 150 1.23 8.92 7.54
C LEU A 150 1.22 10.34 8.14
N ALA A 151 0.94 11.38 7.34
CA ALA A 151 0.81 12.74 7.83
C ALA A 151 -0.48 12.92 8.66
N ASP A 152 -1.56 12.24 8.26
CA ASP A 152 -2.80 12.19 9.01
C ASP A 152 -2.68 11.28 10.26
N PRO A 153 -3.03 11.75 11.48
CA PRO A 153 -2.93 10.93 12.69
C PRO A 153 -3.74 9.63 12.63
N TRP A 154 -4.93 9.67 12.04
CA TRP A 154 -5.79 8.50 11.91
C TRP A 154 -5.25 7.51 10.85
N GLY A 155 -4.83 8.02 9.71
CA GLY A 155 -4.15 7.26 8.66
C GLY A 155 -2.90 6.54 9.18
N ARG A 156 -2.10 7.22 10.01
CA ARG A 156 -0.93 6.62 10.68
C ARG A 156 -1.32 5.51 11.65
N GLN A 157 -2.33 5.74 12.49
CA GLN A 157 -2.78 4.77 13.50
C GLN A 157 -3.37 3.51 12.85
N THR A 158 -4.20 3.69 11.82
CA THR A 158 -4.81 2.58 11.07
C THR A 158 -3.79 1.80 10.25
N TRP A 159 -2.84 2.49 9.60
CA TRP A 159 -1.73 1.83 8.92
C TRP A 159 -0.92 0.99 9.91
N ALA A 160 -0.51 1.57 11.04
CA ALA A 160 0.22 0.84 12.08
C ALA A 160 -0.54 -0.40 12.56
N ALA A 161 -1.83 -0.26 12.87
CA ALA A 161 -2.68 -1.38 13.28
C ALA A 161 -2.64 -2.50 12.24
N GLY A 162 -2.78 -2.19 10.96
CA GLY A 162 -2.69 -3.16 9.86
C GLY A 162 -1.32 -3.84 9.78
N VAL A 163 -0.22 -3.08 9.85
CA VAL A 163 1.15 -3.61 9.78
C VAL A 163 1.42 -4.62 10.89
N PHE A 164 1.07 -4.27 12.13
CA PHE A 164 1.24 -5.19 13.25
C PHE A 164 0.26 -6.37 13.23
N GLN A 165 -0.96 -6.19 12.70
CA GLN A 165 -1.90 -7.30 12.49
C GLN A 165 -1.34 -8.33 11.51
N LEU A 166 -0.81 -7.86 10.39
CA LEU A 166 -0.19 -8.72 9.39
C LEU A 166 1.05 -9.43 9.95
N ALA A 167 1.90 -8.73 10.72
CA ALA A 167 3.04 -9.34 11.39
C ALA A 167 2.63 -10.46 12.36
N ARG A 168 1.55 -10.22 13.14
CA ARG A 168 0.99 -11.23 14.04
C ARG A 168 0.41 -12.41 13.27
N LEU A 169 -0.31 -12.16 12.18
CA LEU A 169 -0.89 -13.21 11.34
C LEU A 169 0.19 -14.11 10.75
N GLN A 170 1.25 -13.53 10.19
CA GLN A 170 2.38 -14.27 9.62
C GLN A 170 3.15 -15.09 10.67
N SER A 171 3.07 -14.71 11.95
CA SER A 171 3.69 -15.42 13.07
C SER A 171 2.71 -16.33 13.83
N HIS A 172 1.45 -16.41 13.42
CA HIS A 172 0.41 -17.13 14.14
C HIS A 172 0.49 -18.63 13.86
N LEU A 173 0.63 -19.44 14.92
CA LEU A 173 0.75 -20.89 14.83
C LEU A 173 -0.52 -21.64 15.30
N GLY A 174 -1.54 -20.91 15.77
CA GLY A 174 -2.77 -21.48 16.32
C GLY A 174 -3.96 -21.47 15.36
N PRO A 175 -5.15 -21.88 15.82
CA PRO A 175 -6.39 -21.74 15.05
C PRO A 175 -6.66 -20.27 14.70
N LEU A 176 -7.10 -19.99 13.47
CA LEU A 176 -7.35 -18.63 13.00
C LEU A 176 -8.46 -17.92 13.80
N GLU A 177 -9.40 -18.67 14.36
CA GLU A 177 -10.47 -18.16 15.22
C GLU A 177 -9.92 -17.41 16.43
N ASN A 178 -8.84 -17.92 17.04
CA ASN A 178 -8.18 -17.26 18.17
C ASN A 178 -7.54 -15.94 17.74
N PHE A 179 -6.83 -15.94 16.59
CA PHE A 179 -6.27 -14.73 16.02
C PHE A 179 -7.36 -13.69 15.75
N HIS A 180 -8.45 -14.09 15.10
CA HIS A 180 -9.57 -13.20 14.77
C HIS A 180 -10.25 -12.64 16.03
N LYS A 181 -10.40 -13.45 17.09
CA LYS A 181 -10.93 -13.00 18.38
C LYS A 181 -10.02 -11.94 19.03
N GLU A 182 -8.71 -12.18 19.06
CA GLU A 182 -7.73 -11.24 19.60
C GLU A 182 -7.67 -9.93 18.80
N GLN A 183 -7.66 -10.01 17.47
CA GLN A 183 -7.63 -8.82 16.61
C GLN A 183 -8.93 -8.01 16.72
N ARG A 184 -10.09 -8.67 16.83
CA ARG A 184 -11.36 -7.97 17.09
C ARG A 184 -11.30 -7.18 18.39
N ASN A 185 -10.83 -7.78 19.49
CA ASN A 185 -10.75 -7.09 20.77
C ASN A 185 -9.83 -5.86 20.70
N MET A 186 -8.72 -5.96 19.96
CA MET A 186 -7.85 -4.82 19.70
C MET A 186 -8.58 -3.70 18.95
N LEU A 187 -9.29 -4.02 17.86
CA LEU A 187 -10.04 -3.05 17.07
C LEU A 187 -11.15 -2.37 17.88
N ILE A 188 -11.87 -3.11 18.73
CA ILE A 188 -12.86 -2.56 19.67
C ILE A 188 -12.18 -1.56 20.63
N GLY A 189 -11.03 -1.93 21.21
CA GLY A 189 -10.26 -1.04 22.09
C GLY A 189 -9.74 0.23 21.40
N LEU A 190 -9.60 0.21 20.07
CA LEU A 190 -9.27 1.37 19.24
C LEU A 190 -10.51 2.20 18.82
N GLY A 191 -11.69 1.90 19.35
CA GLY A 191 -12.93 2.62 19.06
C GLY A 191 -13.71 2.11 17.84
N ALA A 192 -13.29 0.99 17.22
CA ALA A 192 -14.00 0.40 16.07
C ALA A 192 -15.15 -0.53 16.49
N GLU A 193 -15.76 -0.31 17.66
CA GLU A 193 -16.78 -1.19 18.23
C GLU A 193 -18.00 -1.34 17.32
N LYS A 194 -18.51 -0.23 16.76
CA LYS A 194 -19.65 -0.25 15.82
C LYS A 194 -19.33 -1.08 14.58
N THR A 195 -18.14 -0.91 14.01
CA THR A 195 -17.67 -1.67 12.84
C THR A 195 -17.54 -3.17 13.16
N CYS A 196 -17.00 -3.51 14.33
CA CYS A 196 -16.84 -4.90 14.78
C CYS A 196 -18.18 -5.57 15.12
N ARG A 197 -19.15 -4.81 15.64
CA ARG A 197 -20.48 -5.27 16.03
C ARG A 197 -21.39 -5.50 14.81
N ASN A 198 -21.23 -4.70 13.76
CA ASN A 198 -21.89 -4.96 12.47
C ASN A 198 -21.33 -6.21 11.78
N ALA A 199 -20.02 -6.47 11.94
CA ALA A 199 -19.36 -7.69 11.47
C ALA A 199 -19.67 -8.96 12.29
N LEU A 200 -20.52 -8.87 13.33
CA LEU A 200 -21.00 -10.03 14.11
C LEU A 200 -22.31 -10.60 13.58
N MET A 201 -23.07 -9.84 12.80
CA MET A 201 -24.39 -10.27 12.31
C MET A 201 -24.33 -10.93 10.93
N GLU A 202 -23.19 -10.84 10.25
CA GLU A 202 -22.92 -11.47 8.95
C GLU A 202 -21.48 -11.99 8.98
N ASP A 203 -21.20 -13.14 8.35
CA ASP A 203 -19.91 -13.86 8.29
C ASP A 203 -18.77 -13.09 7.57
N LEU A 204 -18.75 -11.76 7.70
CA LEU A 204 -17.99 -10.77 6.93
C LEU A 204 -16.76 -10.23 7.67
N TYR A 205 -16.36 -10.80 8.81
CA TYR A 205 -15.15 -10.34 9.52
C TYR A 205 -13.88 -10.36 8.64
N PRO A 206 -13.62 -11.39 7.80
CA PRO A 206 -12.53 -11.35 6.82
C PRO A 206 -12.68 -10.22 5.81
N TYR A 207 -13.91 -9.91 5.39
CA TYR A 207 -14.23 -8.82 4.46
C TYR A 207 -13.96 -7.44 5.07
N TYR A 208 -14.26 -7.21 6.35
CA TYR A 208 -13.95 -5.94 7.04
C TYR A 208 -12.49 -5.81 7.47
N PHE A 209 -11.81 -6.93 7.79
CA PHE A 209 -10.35 -6.98 7.90
C PHE A 209 -9.70 -6.57 6.57
N ALA A 210 -10.24 -7.06 5.44
CA ALA A 210 -9.81 -6.66 4.12
C ALA A 210 -10.16 -5.18 3.80
N LYS A 211 -11.28 -4.64 4.34
CA LYS A 211 -11.72 -3.24 4.17
C LYS A 211 -10.88 -2.21 4.93
N ALA A 212 -10.01 -2.64 5.85
CA ALA A 212 -8.97 -1.78 6.41
C ALA A 212 -7.88 -1.44 5.37
N PHE A 213 -7.82 -2.23 4.30
CA PHE A 213 -7.09 -1.93 3.07
C PHE A 213 -8.10 -1.26 2.12
N GLU A 214 -7.73 -0.11 1.55
CA GLU A 214 -8.65 0.77 0.81
C GLU A 214 -9.33 0.10 -0.40
N GLN A 215 -8.81 -1.05 -0.85
CA GLN A 215 -9.49 -1.99 -1.74
C GLN A 215 -9.30 -3.41 -1.19
N ALA A 216 -10.36 -3.97 -0.61
CA ALA A 216 -10.37 -5.33 -0.09
C ALA A 216 -10.32 -6.36 -1.23
N PRO A 217 -9.31 -7.26 -1.31
CA PRO A 217 -9.41 -8.41 -2.19
C PRO A 217 -10.58 -9.30 -1.76
N GLY A 218 -11.33 -9.87 -2.72
CA GLY A 218 -12.43 -10.79 -2.43
C GLY A 218 -11.94 -12.02 -1.62
N PRO A 219 -12.82 -12.77 -0.94
CA PRO A 219 -12.42 -13.83 0.01
C PRO A 219 -11.44 -14.88 -0.53
N ASN A 220 -11.61 -15.30 -1.78
CA ASN A 220 -10.69 -16.24 -2.45
C ASN A 220 -9.35 -15.58 -2.77
N GLN A 221 -9.37 -14.32 -3.16
CA GLN A 221 -8.16 -13.55 -3.43
C GLN A 221 -7.40 -13.29 -2.12
N PHE A 222 -8.11 -12.95 -1.05
CA PHE A 222 -7.56 -12.81 0.30
C PHE A 222 -6.90 -14.10 0.81
N ALA A 223 -7.57 -15.25 0.64
CA ALA A 223 -7.00 -16.55 1.00
C ALA A 223 -5.74 -16.89 0.18
N GLN A 224 -5.76 -16.63 -1.13
CA GLN A 224 -4.59 -16.80 -2.00
C GLN A 224 -3.43 -15.86 -1.63
N ASN A 225 -3.72 -14.59 -1.32
CA ASN A 225 -2.70 -13.62 -0.92
C ASN A 225 -2.00 -14.05 0.36
N LEU A 226 -2.69 -14.80 1.24
CA LEU A 226 -2.14 -15.32 2.48
C LEU A 226 -1.49 -16.71 2.35
N GLY A 227 -1.44 -17.29 1.13
CA GLY A 227 -0.94 -18.65 0.91
C GLY A 227 -1.79 -19.75 1.57
N LEU A 228 -3.05 -19.45 1.88
CA LEU A 228 -3.98 -20.36 2.53
C LEU A 228 -4.69 -21.25 1.48
N PRO A 229 -5.00 -22.52 1.81
CA PRO A 229 -5.76 -23.39 0.91
C PRO A 229 -7.16 -22.82 0.66
N LEU A 230 -7.60 -22.80 -0.60
CA LEU A 230 -8.95 -22.41 -0.99
C LEU A 230 -9.97 -23.37 -0.35
N SER A 231 -10.80 -22.87 0.57
CA SER A 231 -11.85 -23.67 1.20
C SER A 231 -13.13 -23.71 0.32
N PRO A 232 -14.08 -24.64 0.58
CA PRO A 232 -15.28 -24.83 -0.24
C PRO A 232 -16.33 -23.70 -0.17
N LEU A 233 -16.00 -22.53 0.38
CA LEU A 233 -16.89 -21.35 0.44
C LEU A 233 -17.27 -20.80 -0.97
N SER A 234 -16.80 -21.44 -2.04
CA SER A 234 -17.05 -21.17 -3.46
C SER A 234 -18.51 -21.31 -3.94
N GLN A 235 -19.50 -21.42 -3.04
CA GLN A 235 -20.91 -21.59 -3.43
C GLN A 235 -21.86 -20.48 -2.95
N MET A 236 -21.39 -19.49 -2.18
CA MET A 236 -22.20 -18.30 -1.90
C MET A 236 -21.79 -17.17 -2.84
N ASP A 237 -22.61 -16.94 -3.87
CA ASP A 237 -22.54 -15.74 -4.69
C ASP A 237 -23.06 -14.54 -3.87
N LEU A 238 -22.18 -14.01 -3.02
CA LEU A 238 -22.47 -12.96 -2.04
C LEU A 238 -22.83 -11.61 -2.69
N TYR A 239 -22.69 -11.48 -4.02
CA TYR A 239 -23.01 -10.27 -4.77
C TYR A 239 -24.34 -10.32 -5.53
N ALA A 240 -25.06 -11.45 -5.50
CA ALA A 240 -26.40 -11.56 -6.09
C ALA A 240 -27.51 -10.95 -5.20
N ASN A 241 -27.16 -10.30 -4.09
CA ASN A 241 -28.15 -9.65 -3.22
C ASN A 241 -28.56 -8.28 -3.80
N PRO A 242 -29.81 -8.11 -4.30
CA PRO A 242 -30.25 -6.89 -4.99
C PRO A 242 -30.36 -5.65 -4.08
N LEU A 243 -30.00 -5.76 -2.81
CA LEU A 243 -30.08 -4.68 -1.82
C LEU A 243 -28.84 -3.76 -1.81
N LEU A 244 -27.77 -4.10 -2.52
CA LEU A 244 -26.58 -3.25 -2.67
C LEU A 244 -26.68 -2.37 -3.93
N GLY A 245 -27.60 -1.41 -3.92
CA GLY A 245 -27.50 -0.26 -4.81
C GLY A 245 -26.25 0.59 -4.49
N PRO A 246 -25.81 1.48 -5.39
CA PRO A 246 -24.66 2.35 -5.11
C PRO A 246 -25.05 3.30 -3.96
N TYR A 247 -24.36 3.22 -2.82
CA TYR A 247 -24.58 4.11 -1.67
C TYR A 247 -23.37 5.03 -1.43
N PRO A 248 -23.60 6.29 -1.00
CA PRO A 248 -22.73 7.42 -1.26
C PRO A 248 -21.54 7.53 -0.32
N LEU A 249 -20.49 8.12 -0.87
CA LEU A 249 -19.32 8.67 -0.17
C LEU A 249 -19.71 9.91 0.64
N GLU A 250 -20.37 9.76 1.78
CA GLU A 250 -20.38 10.81 2.81
C GLU A 250 -20.16 10.17 4.18
N LEU A 251 -18.88 10.18 4.61
CA LEU A 251 -18.53 10.00 6.01
C LEU A 251 -18.55 11.41 6.63
N ASP A 252 -19.60 11.70 7.39
CA ASP A 252 -19.65 12.87 8.25
C ASP A 252 -18.40 12.91 9.14
N ALA A 253 -17.53 13.90 8.90
CA ALA A 253 -16.46 14.24 9.83
C ALA A 253 -17.09 14.67 11.17
N PRO A 254 -16.58 14.21 12.32
CA PRO A 254 -17.08 14.71 13.59
C PRO A 254 -16.75 16.22 13.70
N PRO A 255 -17.65 17.03 14.30
CA PRO A 255 -17.39 18.45 14.45
C PRO A 255 -16.17 18.68 15.34
N ILE A 256 -15.23 19.48 14.84
CA ILE A 256 -14.12 20.02 15.60
C ILE A 256 -14.72 20.99 16.63
N ALA A 257 -14.48 20.72 17.92
CA ALA A 257 -14.68 21.67 19.01
C ALA A 257 -13.37 22.39 19.32
#